data_AF-A0A0P6RLW0-F1
#
_entry.id   AF-A0A0P6RLW0-F1
#
_cell.length_a   1.000
_cell.length_b   1.000
_cell.length_c   1.000
_cell.angle_alpha   90.00
_cell.angle_beta   90.00
_cell.angle_gamma   90.00
#
_symmetry.space_group_name_H-M   'P 1'
#
loop_
_entity.id
_entity.type
_entity.pdbx_description
1 polymer ?
#
loop_
_entity_poly.entity_id
_entity_poly.type
_entity_poly.pdbx_seq_one_letter_code
_entity_poly.pdbx_strand_id
1 'polypeptide(L)'
;MARKRKTRPTPKVTLPPFTWDTRAKLPDGTEARLARPSIEQAEVETGASQGADGQVVLNRARVWRVKTPSTLRILNPASRAAVLDYAEVFETVHSSGGTSDPTSGTGGPAARGPNLRALTAATRLRQMHAALADGELVVPLKDARSLRRSDGLARVSFRQLVQWVAVDELSRAEILRKAGAAASNETAQDAVTLAIVELAQCLVLCCGYNQTATPCTNSRNSPNL
;
A
#
# COMPACT_ATOMS: atom_id res chain seq x y z
N MET A 1 38.56 7.78 41.93
CA MET A 1 38.86 8.31 40.57
C MET A 1 38.26 7.37 39.53
N ALA A 2 37.16 7.76 38.88
CA ALA A 2 36.47 6.92 37.91
C ALA A 2 37.20 6.95 36.55
N ARG A 3 37.69 5.79 36.08
CA ARG A 3 38.30 5.64 34.74
C ARG A 3 37.26 6.03 33.68
N LYS A 4 37.48 7.16 32.99
CA LYS A 4 36.74 7.52 31.76
C LYS A 4 36.86 6.36 30.77
N ARG A 5 35.77 5.65 30.50
CA ARG A 5 35.69 4.68 29.41
C ARG A 5 35.96 5.44 28.10
N LYS A 6 36.97 5.02 27.34
CA LYS A 6 37.20 5.50 25.97
C LYS A 6 35.97 5.13 25.16
N THR A 7 35.18 6.13 24.75
CA THR A 7 34.08 5.96 23.81
C THR A 7 34.68 5.38 22.52
N ARG A 8 34.36 4.12 22.21
CA ARG A 8 34.79 3.46 20.99
C ARG A 8 34.24 4.29 19.82
N PRO A 9 35.07 4.69 18.83
CA PRO A 9 34.55 5.42 17.68
C PRO A 9 33.48 4.57 17.01
N THR A 10 32.26 5.09 16.94
CA THR A 10 31.20 4.51 16.10
C THR A 10 31.75 4.41 14.69
N PRO A 11 31.90 3.20 14.12
CA PRO A 11 32.36 3.09 12.75
C PRO A 11 31.39 3.86 11.87
N LYS A 12 31.91 4.75 11.01
CA LYS A 12 31.13 5.34 9.93
C LYS A 12 30.55 4.16 9.15
N VAL A 13 29.26 3.91 9.32
CA VAL A 13 28.52 2.91 8.55
C VAL A 13 28.42 3.48 7.14
N THR A 14 29.49 3.31 6.37
CA THR A 14 29.44 3.36 4.91
C THR A 14 28.57 2.19 4.51
N LEU A 15 27.28 2.44 4.27
CA LEU A 15 26.38 1.46 3.66
C LEU A 15 27.06 0.89 2.40
N PRO A 16 27.29 -0.43 2.29
CA PRO A 16 27.55 -1.08 1.01
C PRO A 16 26.34 -1.99 0.64
N PRO A 17 26.22 -2.45 -0.61
CA PRO A 17 25.58 -1.74 -1.71
C PRO A 17 24.22 -2.35 -2.11
N PHE A 18 23.47 -2.97 -1.19
CA PHE A 18 22.18 -3.58 -1.53
C PHE A 18 21.05 -3.14 -0.59
N THR A 19 19.93 -2.72 -1.19
CA THR A 19 18.79 -2.10 -0.49
C THR A 19 17.93 -3.09 0.30
N TRP A 20 18.17 -4.40 0.18
CA TRP A 20 17.40 -5.45 0.84
C TRP A 20 18.12 -6.15 2.00
N ASP A 21 19.41 -5.87 2.25
CA ASP A 21 20.15 -6.54 3.32
C ASP A 21 19.72 -6.05 4.71
N THR A 22 19.47 -6.99 5.61
CA THR A 22 19.01 -6.73 6.99
C THR A 22 20.11 -7.03 8.03
N ARG A 23 21.24 -7.58 7.56
CA ARG A 23 22.44 -7.88 8.34
C ARG A 23 23.68 -7.51 7.53
N ALA A 24 24.71 -7.02 8.19
CA ALA A 24 26.02 -6.76 7.59
C ALA A 24 27.10 -7.53 8.36
N LYS A 25 28.05 -8.11 7.63
CA LYS A 25 29.27 -8.66 8.25
C LYS A 25 30.23 -7.51 8.56
N LEU A 26 30.60 -7.40 9.83
CA LEU A 26 31.60 -6.47 10.30
C LEU A 26 33.02 -6.97 9.94
N PRO A 27 34.03 -6.08 9.91
CA PRO A 27 35.42 -6.44 9.62
C PRO A 27 36.03 -7.45 10.60
N ASP A 28 35.42 -7.63 11.77
CA ASP A 28 35.81 -8.62 12.78
C ASP A 28 35.14 -9.99 12.57
N GLY A 29 34.42 -10.17 11.45
CA GLY A 29 33.73 -11.41 11.08
C GLY A 29 32.38 -11.62 11.76
N THR A 30 31.95 -10.70 12.64
CA THR A 30 30.66 -10.80 13.33
C THR A 30 29.53 -10.21 12.49
N GLU A 31 28.31 -10.74 12.62
CA GLU A 31 27.13 -10.19 11.93
C GLU A 31 26.43 -9.15 12.81
N ALA A 32 26.24 -7.94 12.28
CA ALA A 32 25.47 -6.88 12.91
C ALA A 32 24.13 -6.70 12.20
N ARG A 33 23.06 -6.59 12.99
CA ARG A 33 21.73 -6.27 12.47
C ARG A 33 21.70 -4.81 12.00
N LEU A 34 21.27 -4.58 10.76
CA LEU A 34 21.11 -3.24 10.21
C LEU A 34 19.81 -2.59 10.73
N ALA A 35 19.64 -1.29 10.48
CA ALA A 35 18.48 -0.52 10.93
C ALA A 35 17.13 -1.02 10.36
N ARG A 36 17.15 -1.83 9.30
CA ARG A 36 15.94 -2.42 8.70
C ARG A 36 15.56 -3.75 9.37
N PRO A 37 14.26 -3.98 9.64
CA PRO A 37 13.78 -5.25 10.16
C PRO A 37 14.03 -6.39 9.16
N SER A 38 14.19 -7.62 9.66
CA SER A 38 14.41 -8.83 8.86
C SER A 38 13.22 -9.12 7.96
N ILE A 39 13.46 -9.32 6.66
CA ILE A 39 12.43 -9.69 5.69
C ILE A 39 12.22 -11.20 5.76
N GLU A 40 11.03 -11.64 6.16
CA GLU A 40 10.61 -13.04 6.03
C GLU A 40 9.88 -13.20 4.69
N GLN A 41 10.62 -13.59 3.64
CA GLN A 41 10.03 -13.98 2.38
C GLN A 41 9.35 -15.35 2.55
N ALA A 42 8.05 -15.42 2.28
CA ALA A 42 7.34 -16.68 2.12
C ALA A 42 6.85 -16.75 0.67
N GLU A 43 7.40 -17.67 -0.11
CA GLU A 43 6.84 -18.01 -1.42
C GLU A 43 5.68 -18.97 -1.18
N VAL A 44 4.47 -18.54 -1.52
CA VAL A 44 3.28 -19.40 -1.48
C VAL A 44 2.97 -19.80 -2.91
N GLU A 45 3.35 -21.01 -3.28
CA GLU A 45 2.91 -21.63 -4.52
C GLU A 45 1.41 -21.90 -4.41
N THR A 46 0.61 -21.15 -5.18
CA THR A 46 -0.86 -21.26 -5.14
C THR A 46 -1.41 -22.28 -6.14
N GLY A 47 -0.52 -23.06 -6.77
CA GLY A 47 -0.83 -24.11 -7.74
C GLY A 47 -0.34 -23.77 -9.16
N ALA A 48 -0.09 -24.83 -9.95
CA ALA A 48 0.16 -24.74 -11.38
C ALA A 48 -1.10 -25.22 -12.12
N SER A 49 -1.64 -24.39 -13.02
CA SER A 49 -2.68 -24.82 -13.96
C SER A 49 -2.12 -24.83 -15.37
N GLN A 50 -2.28 -25.96 -16.05
CA GLN A 50 -1.92 -26.11 -17.45
C GLN A 50 -3.12 -25.67 -18.29
N GLY A 51 -2.93 -24.65 -19.14
CA GLY A 51 -3.94 -24.27 -20.13
C GLY A 51 -4.09 -25.37 -21.19
N ALA A 52 -5.21 -25.36 -21.92
CA ALA A 52 -5.51 -26.34 -22.97
C ALA A 52 -4.41 -26.44 -24.07
N ASP A 53 -3.61 -25.38 -24.23
CA ASP A 53 -2.52 -25.28 -25.21
C ASP A 53 -1.14 -25.69 -24.64
N GLY A 54 -1.10 -26.34 -23.47
CA GLY A 54 0.15 -26.79 -22.84
C GLY A 54 0.96 -25.68 -22.14
N GLN A 55 0.46 -24.45 -22.10
CA GLN A 55 1.10 -23.35 -21.35
C GLN A 55 0.90 -23.53 -19.84
N VAL A 56 2.01 -23.52 -19.10
CA VAL A 56 2.01 -23.53 -17.64
C VAL A 56 1.85 -22.10 -17.14
N VAL A 57 0.68 -21.77 -16.58
CA VAL A 57 0.44 -20.49 -15.92
C VAL A 57 0.86 -20.62 -14.47
N LEU A 58 1.98 -19.99 -14.11
CA LEU A 58 2.47 -19.92 -12.73
C LEU A 58 1.90 -18.67 -12.04
N ASN A 59 0.96 -18.87 -11.14
CA ASN A 59 0.46 -17.82 -10.26
C ASN A 59 1.42 -17.68 -9.06
N ARG A 60 2.32 -16.70 -9.12
CA ARG A 60 3.22 -16.37 -8.00
C ARG A 60 2.67 -15.17 -7.25
N ALA A 61 2.15 -15.40 -6.04
CA ALA A 61 1.81 -14.32 -5.12
C ALA A 61 3.08 -13.94 -4.33
N ARG A 62 3.63 -12.74 -4.57
CA ARG A 62 4.66 -12.16 -3.70
C ARG A 62 4.00 -11.59 -2.45
N VAL A 63 4.03 -12.35 -1.36
CA VAL A 63 3.49 -11.88 -0.08
C VAL A 63 4.59 -11.13 0.68
N TRP A 64 4.59 -9.80 0.56
CA TRP A 64 5.36 -8.96 1.47
C TRP A 64 4.63 -8.91 2.80
N ARG A 65 5.24 -9.38 3.88
CA ARG A 65 4.74 -9.17 5.26
C ARG A 65 4.96 -7.71 5.66
N VAL A 66 4.29 -6.78 4.99
CA VAL A 66 4.21 -5.38 5.43
C VAL A 66 3.31 -5.35 6.65
N LYS A 67 3.76 -4.71 7.72
CA LYS A 67 2.96 -4.48 8.91
C LYS A 67 1.71 -3.72 8.48
N THR A 68 0.55 -4.38 8.45
CA THR A 68 -0.70 -3.76 8.04
C THR A 68 -0.93 -2.47 8.85
N PRO A 69 -1.12 -1.31 8.19
CA PRO A 69 -1.42 -0.06 8.87
C PRO A 69 -2.59 -0.23 9.82
N SER A 70 -2.51 0.42 10.99
CA SER A 70 -3.53 0.26 12.03
C SER A 70 -4.93 0.66 11.56
N THR A 71 -5.01 1.61 10.63
CA THR A 71 -6.23 2.09 9.98
C THR A 71 -6.89 1.04 9.09
N LEU A 72 -6.15 0.09 8.52
CA LEU A 72 -6.72 -0.99 7.70
C LEU A 72 -7.23 -2.17 8.51
N ARG A 73 -7.00 -2.20 9.83
CA ARG A 73 -7.46 -3.31 10.69
C ARG A 73 -8.97 -3.37 10.83
N ILE A 74 -9.64 -2.23 10.67
CA ILE A 74 -11.11 -2.12 10.70
C ILE A 74 -11.77 -2.75 9.46
N LEU A 75 -11.00 -2.93 8.38
CA LEU A 75 -11.50 -3.44 7.11
C LEU A 75 -11.53 -4.97 7.12
N ASN A 76 -12.51 -5.51 6.40
CA ASN A 76 -12.53 -6.93 6.06
C ASN A 76 -11.32 -7.30 5.15
N PRO A 77 -11.00 -8.59 4.99
CA PRO A 77 -9.83 -9.01 4.21
C PRO A 77 -9.83 -8.55 2.75
N ALA A 78 -10.99 -8.56 2.07
CA ALA A 78 -11.12 -8.15 0.67
C ALA A 78 -10.87 -6.64 0.50
N SER A 79 -11.50 -5.81 1.34
CA SER A 79 -11.29 -4.36 1.43
C SER A 79 -9.85 -4.02 1.73
N ARG A 80 -9.22 -4.77 2.63
CA ARG A 80 -7.80 -4.60 2.95
C ARG A 80 -6.90 -4.93 1.75
N ALA A 81 -7.17 -6.03 1.04
CA ALA A 81 -6.41 -6.41 -0.14
C ALA A 81 -6.53 -5.35 -1.25
N ALA A 82 -7.72 -4.82 -1.49
CA ALA A 82 -7.95 -3.76 -2.48
C ALA A 82 -7.16 -2.48 -2.19
N VAL A 83 -7.11 -2.07 -0.91
CA VAL A 83 -6.35 -0.88 -0.51
C VAL A 83 -4.83 -1.11 -0.62
N LEU A 84 -4.34 -2.31 -0.32
CA LEU A 84 -2.93 -2.67 -0.51
C LEU A 84 -2.54 -2.77 -1.99
N ASP A 85 -3.43 -3.28 -2.84
CA ASP A 85 -3.26 -3.31 -4.29
C ASP A 85 -3.18 -1.90 -4.88
N TYR A 86 -3.98 -0.95 -4.35
CA TYR A 86 -3.82 0.47 -4.68
C TYR A 86 -2.41 0.98 -4.34
N ALA A 87 -1.88 0.67 -3.15
CA ALA A 87 -0.54 1.09 -2.75
C ALA A 87 0.55 0.51 -3.67
N GLU A 88 0.48 -0.78 -4.00
CA GLU A 88 1.42 -1.43 -4.92
C GLU A 88 1.40 -0.80 -6.32
N VAL A 89 0.19 -0.54 -6.84
CA VAL A 89 0.01 0.10 -8.15
C VAL A 89 0.55 1.53 -8.12
N PHE A 90 0.27 2.29 -7.06
CA PHE A 90 0.77 3.64 -6.87
C PHE A 90 2.30 3.68 -6.82
N GLU A 91 2.93 2.82 -6.02
CA GLU A 91 4.39 2.70 -5.94
C GLU A 91 5.00 2.28 -7.27
N THR A 92 4.38 1.34 -8.00
CA THR A 92 4.88 0.90 -9.30
C THR A 92 4.90 2.05 -10.32
N VAL A 93 3.89 2.91 -10.32
CA VAL A 93 3.83 4.10 -11.18
C VAL A 93 4.89 5.14 -10.80
N HIS A 94 5.11 5.34 -9.50
CA HIS A 94 6.03 6.36 -9.00
C HIS A 94 7.46 5.85 -8.77
N SER A 95 7.70 4.56 -8.99
CA SER A 95 9.04 3.98 -8.96
C SER A 95 9.88 4.54 -10.10
N SER A 96 10.84 5.41 -9.79
CA SER A 96 11.84 5.82 -10.76
C SER A 96 12.62 4.58 -11.19
N GLY A 97 12.64 4.27 -12.49
CA GLY A 97 13.34 3.13 -13.07
C GLY A 97 14.88 3.17 -12.99
N GLY A 98 15.45 3.72 -11.91
CA GLY A 98 16.87 3.80 -11.61
C GLY A 98 17.28 2.78 -10.57
N THR A 99 17.19 1.48 -10.90
CA THR A 99 18.11 0.52 -10.30
C THR A 99 19.43 0.69 -11.05
N SER A 100 20.30 1.58 -10.57
CA SER A 100 21.71 1.54 -10.97
C SER A 100 22.25 0.20 -10.50
N ASP A 101 22.36 -0.74 -11.43
CA ASP A 101 23.07 -1.99 -11.19
C ASP A 101 24.54 -1.63 -10.86
N PRO A 102 25.03 -1.89 -9.64
CA PRO A 102 26.40 -1.57 -9.28
C PRO A 102 27.44 -2.41 -10.03
N THR A 103 27.02 -3.38 -10.87
CA THR A 103 27.91 -4.11 -11.79
C THR A 103 28.04 -3.47 -13.17
N SER A 104 27.24 -2.44 -13.48
CA SER A 104 27.33 -1.73 -14.77
C SER A 104 28.38 -0.61 -14.71
N GLY A 105 29.55 -0.90 -15.28
CA GLY A 105 30.57 0.12 -15.55
C GLY A 105 30.04 1.19 -16.51
N THR A 106 30.37 2.45 -16.18
CA THR A 106 30.49 3.59 -17.10
C THR A 106 29.52 3.62 -18.29
N GLY A 107 28.24 3.83 -18.01
CA GLY A 107 27.26 4.22 -19.01
C GLY A 107 26.28 5.19 -18.38
N GLY A 108 26.10 6.37 -18.97
CA GLY A 108 25.07 7.32 -18.55
C GLY A 108 23.68 6.67 -18.52
N PRO A 109 22.65 7.33 -17.94
CA PRO A 109 21.31 6.77 -17.88
C PRO A 109 20.83 6.46 -19.30
N ALA A 110 20.93 5.19 -19.69
CA ALA A 110 20.39 4.71 -20.95
C ALA A 110 18.88 4.93 -20.84
N ALA A 111 18.30 5.63 -21.82
CA ALA A 111 16.87 5.80 -21.92
C ALA A 111 16.22 4.41 -21.93
N ARG A 112 15.76 3.96 -20.76
CA ARG A 112 14.96 2.75 -20.64
C ARG A 112 13.69 3.04 -21.44
N GLY A 113 13.50 2.29 -22.52
CA GLY A 113 12.27 2.33 -23.30
C GLY A 113 11.03 2.09 -22.42
N PRO A 114 9.82 2.25 -22.97
CA PRO A 114 8.59 2.19 -22.20
C PRO A 114 8.51 0.91 -21.36
N ASN A 115 8.43 1.09 -20.04
CA ASN A 115 8.24 -0.02 -19.10
C ASN A 115 6.76 -0.43 -19.14
N LEU A 116 6.46 -1.54 -19.81
CA LEU A 116 5.09 -2.08 -19.92
C LEU A 116 4.42 -2.22 -18.55
N ARG A 117 5.17 -2.63 -17.52
CA ARG A 117 4.65 -2.75 -16.15
C ARG A 117 4.20 -1.41 -15.57
N ALA A 118 4.95 -0.33 -15.83
CA ALA A 118 4.59 1.00 -15.37
C ALA A 118 3.37 1.55 -16.15
N LEU A 119 3.25 1.25 -17.45
CA LEU A 119 2.09 1.62 -18.26
C LEU A 119 0.81 0.88 -17.84
N THR A 120 0.91 -0.42 -17.56
CA THR A 120 -0.21 -1.22 -17.02
C THR A 120 -0.60 -0.77 -15.62
N ALA A 121 0.38 -0.43 -14.77
CA ALA A 121 0.10 0.13 -13.45
C ALA A 121 -0.56 1.52 -13.55
N ALA A 122 -0.11 2.38 -14.47
CA ALA A 122 -0.69 3.70 -14.66
C ALA A 122 -2.15 3.63 -15.16
N THR A 123 -2.45 2.70 -16.07
CA THR A 123 -3.83 2.46 -16.53
C THR A 123 -4.72 1.93 -15.41
N ARG A 124 -4.23 0.98 -14.61
CA ARG A 124 -4.94 0.48 -13.43
C ARG A 124 -5.17 1.56 -12.37
N LEU A 125 -4.18 2.41 -12.12
CA LEU A 125 -4.30 3.54 -11.19
C LEU A 125 -5.39 4.53 -11.63
N ARG A 126 -5.48 4.81 -12.94
CA ARG A 126 -6.55 5.67 -13.48
C ARG A 126 -7.93 5.06 -13.29
N GLN A 127 -8.08 3.74 -13.45
CA GLN A 127 -9.34 3.04 -13.20
C GLN A 127 -9.73 3.15 -11.72
N MET A 128 -8.80 2.89 -10.81
CA MET A 128 -9.02 3.06 -9.37
C MET A 128 -9.39 4.51 -9.01
N HIS A 129 -8.72 5.50 -9.61
CA HIS A 129 -9.06 6.92 -9.42
C HIS A 129 -10.44 7.29 -9.96
N ALA A 130 -10.86 6.69 -11.08
CA ALA A 130 -12.21 6.86 -11.61
C ALA A 130 -13.26 6.28 -10.66
N ALA A 131 -13.01 5.09 -10.09
CA ALA A 131 -13.90 4.48 -9.10
C ALA A 131 -14.02 5.29 -7.79
N LEU A 132 -13.05 6.15 -7.50
CA LEU A 132 -13.02 7.03 -6.32
C LEU A 132 -13.44 8.48 -6.62
N ALA A 133 -13.93 8.78 -7.83
CA ALA A 133 -14.11 10.17 -8.28
C ALA A 133 -15.16 10.94 -7.47
N ASP A 134 -16.26 10.29 -7.08
CA ASP A 134 -17.42 10.96 -6.49
C ASP A 134 -17.46 10.91 -4.96
N GLY A 135 -16.51 10.21 -4.34
CA GLY A 135 -16.48 10.01 -2.90
C GLY A 135 -15.66 11.07 -2.17
N GLU A 136 -16.16 11.55 -1.04
CA GLU A 136 -15.48 12.52 -0.19
C GLU A 136 -15.66 12.21 1.30
N LEU A 137 -14.60 12.42 2.08
CA LEU A 137 -14.68 12.53 3.53
C LEU A 137 -15.12 13.95 3.88
N VAL A 138 -16.20 14.05 4.66
CA VAL A 138 -16.71 15.32 5.18
C VAL A 138 -16.58 15.31 6.70
N VAL A 139 -15.85 16.27 7.27
CA VAL A 139 -15.62 16.38 8.72
C VAL A 139 -15.80 17.82 9.20
N PRO A 140 -16.25 18.02 10.46
CA PRO A 140 -16.35 19.36 11.02
C PRO A 140 -14.96 19.98 11.26
N LEU A 141 -14.79 21.24 10.86
CA LEU A 141 -13.59 22.02 11.14
C LEU A 141 -13.47 22.31 12.63
N LYS A 142 -12.26 22.24 13.17
CA LYS A 142 -11.98 22.49 14.60
C LYS A 142 -12.48 23.87 15.06
N ASP A 143 -12.22 24.90 14.27
CA ASP A 143 -12.56 26.29 14.59
C ASP A 143 -13.76 26.80 13.78
N ALA A 144 -14.69 25.92 13.40
CA ALA A 144 -15.86 26.25 12.58
C ALA A 144 -16.66 27.46 13.13
N ARG A 145 -16.76 27.60 14.45
CA ARG A 145 -17.48 28.73 15.10
C ARG A 145 -16.84 30.10 14.84
N SER A 146 -15.56 30.15 14.49
CA SER A 146 -14.87 31.40 14.14
C SER A 146 -15.13 31.84 12.70
N LEU A 147 -15.56 30.91 11.84
CA LEU A 147 -15.78 31.14 10.42
C LEU A 147 -17.19 31.66 10.18
N ARG A 148 -17.34 32.97 9.94
CA ARG A 148 -18.65 33.62 9.77
C ARG A 148 -19.30 33.39 8.39
N ARG A 149 -18.61 32.78 7.42
CA ARG A 149 -19.04 32.69 6.01
C ARG A 149 -18.89 31.31 5.36
N SER A 150 -18.51 30.27 6.10
CA SER A 150 -18.41 28.90 5.57
C SER A 150 -19.39 27.96 6.28
N ASP A 151 -19.67 26.82 5.67
CA ASP A 151 -20.49 25.74 6.24
C ASP A 151 -19.81 25.02 7.42
N GLY A 152 -18.56 25.40 7.75
CA GLY A 152 -17.82 24.83 8.87
C GLY A 152 -17.33 23.40 8.63
N LEU A 153 -17.35 22.92 7.39
CA LEU A 153 -16.97 21.55 7.02
C LEU A 153 -15.67 21.55 6.20
N ALA A 154 -14.83 20.56 6.45
CA ALA A 154 -13.71 20.20 5.59
C ALA A 154 -14.10 19.01 4.72
N ARG A 155 -13.78 19.10 3.44
CA ARG A 155 -14.00 18.04 2.45
C ARG A 155 -12.65 17.54 1.94
N VAL A 156 -12.47 16.23 1.93
CA VAL A 156 -11.27 15.56 1.42
C VAL A 156 -11.71 14.49 0.43
N SER A 157 -11.31 14.63 -0.83
CA SER A 157 -11.64 13.63 -1.86
C SER A 157 -11.12 12.24 -1.47
N PHE A 158 -11.83 11.19 -1.86
CA PHE A 158 -11.40 9.81 -1.62
C PHE A 158 -10.04 9.52 -2.28
N ARG A 159 -9.73 10.12 -3.43
CA ARG A 159 -8.40 10.00 -4.06
C ARG A 159 -7.27 10.46 -3.13
N GLN A 160 -7.49 11.55 -2.40
CA GLN A 160 -6.52 12.04 -1.44
C GLN A 160 -6.52 11.19 -0.16
N LEU A 161 -7.70 10.76 0.30
CA LEU A 161 -7.84 9.90 1.48
C LEU A 161 -7.15 8.55 1.30
N VAL A 162 -7.31 7.88 0.16
CA VAL A 162 -6.63 6.59 -0.10
C VAL A 162 -5.12 6.76 -0.08
N GLN A 163 -4.58 7.86 -0.59
CA GLN A 163 -3.14 8.10 -0.53
C GLN A 163 -2.68 8.26 0.92
N TRP A 164 -3.41 9.02 1.75
CA TRP A 164 -3.09 9.17 3.17
C TRP A 164 -3.14 7.85 3.93
N VAL A 165 -4.08 6.98 3.61
CA VAL A 165 -4.29 5.70 4.30
C VAL A 165 -3.32 4.63 3.82
N ALA A 166 -3.14 4.49 2.50
CA ALA A 166 -2.47 3.37 1.86
C ALA A 166 -0.98 3.64 1.57
N VAL A 167 -0.61 4.90 1.32
CA VAL A 167 0.76 5.29 0.95
C VAL A 167 1.46 6.00 2.11
N ASP A 168 0.82 7.01 2.71
CA ASP A 168 1.39 7.75 3.83
C ASP A 168 1.21 7.01 5.19
N GLU A 169 0.43 5.93 5.22
CA GLU A 169 0.10 5.10 6.39
C GLU A 169 -0.42 5.89 7.61
N LEU A 170 -1.10 7.02 7.38
CA LEU A 170 -1.55 7.91 8.44
C LEU A 170 -2.59 7.24 9.35
N SER A 171 -2.48 7.52 10.64
CA SER A 171 -3.51 7.19 11.63
C SER A 171 -4.75 8.06 11.47
N ARG A 172 -5.90 7.63 11.99
CA ARG A 172 -7.15 8.42 11.97
C ARG A 172 -6.97 9.82 12.59
N ALA A 173 -6.20 9.92 13.67
CA ALA A 173 -5.90 11.20 14.31
C ALA A 173 -5.02 12.12 13.46
N GLU A 174 -4.10 11.57 12.66
CA GLU A 174 -3.31 12.34 11.69
C GLU A 174 -4.15 12.79 10.50
N ILE A 175 -5.01 11.92 9.98
CA ILE A 175 -5.97 12.24 8.92
C ILE A 175 -6.86 13.41 9.34
N LEU A 176 -7.44 13.36 10.55
CA LEU A 176 -8.29 14.44 11.06
C LEU A 176 -7.52 15.76 11.20
N ARG A 177 -6.31 15.72 11.76
CA ARG A 177 -5.46 16.92 11.87
C ARG A 177 -5.14 17.50 10.49
N LYS A 178 -4.81 16.65 9.51
CA LYS A 178 -4.49 17.05 8.14
C LYS A 178 -5.72 17.60 7.39
N ALA A 179 -6.91 17.10 7.72
CA ALA A 179 -8.19 17.61 7.24
C ALA A 179 -8.66 18.90 7.96
N GLY A 180 -7.97 19.36 9.02
CA GLY A 180 -8.35 20.55 9.79
C GLY A 180 -9.42 20.29 10.87
N ALA A 181 -9.72 19.04 11.17
CA ALA A 181 -10.65 18.62 12.21
C ALA A 181 -9.95 18.32 13.54
N ALA A 182 -10.69 18.43 14.64
CA ALA A 182 -10.19 18.04 15.96
C ALA A 182 -10.18 16.52 16.12
N ALA A 183 -9.02 15.94 16.45
CA ALA A 183 -8.89 14.50 16.66
C ALA A 183 -9.71 13.96 17.86
N SER A 184 -10.09 14.83 18.81
CA SER A 184 -10.95 14.47 19.93
C SER A 184 -12.45 14.50 19.60
N ASN A 185 -12.83 14.92 18.39
CA ASN A 185 -14.24 14.98 18.01
C ASN A 185 -14.72 13.60 17.54
N GLU A 186 -15.63 13.00 18.30
CA GLU A 186 -16.20 11.67 18.04
C GLU A 186 -16.88 11.60 16.66
N THR A 187 -17.69 12.61 16.32
CA THR A 187 -18.36 12.66 15.00
C THR A 187 -17.37 12.65 13.83
N ALA A 188 -16.21 13.29 14.01
CA ALA A 188 -15.17 13.30 12.99
C ALA A 188 -14.42 11.96 12.92
N GLN A 189 -14.19 11.30 14.05
CA GLN A 189 -13.60 9.96 14.11
C GLN A 189 -14.47 8.91 13.42
N ASP A 190 -15.79 8.99 13.64
CA ASP A 190 -16.76 8.10 13.00
C ASP A 190 -16.85 8.36 11.49
N ALA A 191 -16.92 9.63 11.09
CA ALA A 191 -16.92 10.02 9.68
C ALA A 191 -15.67 9.51 8.93
N VAL A 192 -14.47 9.63 9.54
CA VAL A 192 -13.24 9.06 8.97
C VAL A 192 -13.32 7.54 8.86
N THR A 193 -13.84 6.88 9.88
CA THR A 193 -13.98 5.42 9.89
C THR A 193 -14.92 4.94 8.77
N LEU A 194 -16.08 5.58 8.63
CA LEU A 194 -17.03 5.28 7.57
C LEU A 194 -16.45 5.58 6.18
N ALA A 195 -15.81 6.72 5.99
CA ALA A 195 -15.18 7.07 4.73
C ALA A 195 -14.08 6.08 4.31
N ILE A 196 -13.28 5.58 5.25
CA ILE A 196 -12.27 4.53 4.96
C ILE A 196 -12.95 3.23 4.51
N VAL A 197 -14.06 2.84 5.15
CA VAL A 197 -14.82 1.64 4.76
C VAL A 197 -15.43 1.81 3.36
N GLU A 198 -16.09 2.93 3.09
CA GLU A 198 -16.73 3.23 1.81
C GLU A 198 -15.72 3.30 0.68
N LEU A 199 -14.61 4.02 0.89
CA LEU A 199 -13.48 4.07 -0.03
C LEU A 199 -12.95 2.68 -0.37
N ALA A 200 -12.79 1.82 0.65
CA ALA A 200 -12.30 0.46 0.44
C ALA A 200 -13.33 -0.40 -0.31
N GLN A 201 -14.63 -0.17 -0.13
CA GLN A 201 -15.67 -0.85 -0.92
C GLN A 201 -15.63 -0.46 -2.40
N CYS A 202 -15.44 0.82 -2.71
CA CYS A 202 -15.26 1.29 -4.09
C CYS A 202 -14.06 0.60 -4.75
N LEU A 203 -12.94 0.48 -4.03
CA LEU A 203 -11.76 -0.21 -4.52
C LEU A 203 -11.97 -1.73 -4.68
N VAL A 204 -12.70 -2.38 -3.76
CA VAL A 204 -13.02 -3.79 -3.87
C VAL A 204 -13.81 -4.10 -5.13
N LEU A 205 -14.81 -3.27 -5.45
CA LEU A 205 -15.59 -3.39 -6.68
C LEU A 205 -14.71 -3.17 -7.91
N CYS A 206 -13.87 -2.14 -7.89
CA CYS A 206 -12.95 -1.84 -8.99
C CYS A 206 -11.93 -2.97 -9.24
N CYS A 207 -11.39 -3.56 -8.18
CA CYS A 207 -10.36 -4.60 -8.27
C CYS A 207 -10.94 -6.02 -8.42
N GLY A 208 -12.27 -6.20 -8.37
CA GLY A 208 -12.90 -7.50 -8.52
C GLY A 208 -12.72 -8.43 -7.31
N TYR A 209 -12.46 -7.90 -6.11
CA TYR A 209 -12.33 -8.71 -4.90
C TYR A 209 -13.69 -9.17 -4.32
N ASN A 210 -14.81 -8.70 -4.89
CA ASN A 210 -16.13 -9.24 -4.61
C ASN A 210 -16.40 -10.45 -5.50
N GLN A 211 -16.36 -11.65 -4.92
CA GLN A 211 -17.07 -12.79 -5.50
C GLN A 211 -18.57 -12.55 -5.30
N THR A 212 -19.24 -11.95 -6.28
CA THR A 212 -20.66 -12.26 -6.45
C THR A 212 -20.69 -13.75 -6.73
N ALA A 213 -21.26 -14.53 -5.80
CA ALA A 213 -21.50 -15.94 -6.05
C ALA A 213 -22.21 -16.05 -7.39
N THR A 214 -21.62 -16.79 -8.33
CA THR A 214 -22.29 -17.16 -9.57
C THR A 214 -23.65 -17.72 -9.16
N PRO A 215 -24.78 -17.16 -9.62
CA PRO A 215 -26.06 -17.77 -9.34
C PRO A 215 -25.96 -19.19 -9.88
N CYS A 216 -26.04 -20.17 -8.99
CA CYS A 216 -26.18 -21.56 -9.37
C CYS A 216 -27.49 -21.63 -10.15
N THR A 217 -27.39 -21.54 -11.48
CA THR A 217 -28.49 -21.82 -12.39
C THR A 217 -28.88 -23.26 -12.08
N ASN A 218 -29.93 -23.42 -11.27
CA ASN A 218 -30.58 -24.71 -11.06
C ASN A 218 -31.06 -25.18 -12.42
N SER A 219 -30.26 -25.97 -13.13
CA SER A 219 -30.70 -26.76 -14.27
C SER A 219 -31.56 -27.92 -13.75
N ARG A 220 -32.71 -27.59 -13.16
CA ARG A 220 -33.83 -28.53 -13.08
C ARG A 220 -34.53 -28.48 -14.43
N ASN A 221 -34.06 -29.31 -15.34
CA ASN A 221 -34.84 -29.84 -16.46
C ASN A 221 -34.16 -31.13 -16.94
N SER A 222 -34.58 -32.25 -16.35
CA SER A 222 -34.50 -33.56 -16.97
C SER A 222 -35.84 -34.26 -16.73
N PRO A 223 -36.75 -34.32 -17.71
CA PRO A 223 -37.77 -35.35 -17.72
C PRO A 223 -37.10 -36.63 -18.21
N ASN A 224 -37.22 -37.73 -17.46
CA ASN A 224 -37.24 -39.13 -17.93
C ASN A 224 -37.00 -40.04 -16.74
N LEU A 225 -38.10 -40.57 -16.18
CA LEU A 225 -38.36 -42.00 -15.97
C LEU A 225 -39.81 -42.17 -15.53
#